data_AF-A0A928BW48-F1
#
_entry.id   AF-A0A928BW48-F1
#
_cell.length_a   1.000
_cell.length_b   1.000
_cell.length_c   1.000
_cell.angle_alpha   90.00
_cell.angle_beta   90.00
_cell.angle_gamma   90.00
#
_symmetry.space_group_name_H-M   'P 1'
#
loop_
_entity.id
_entity.type
_entity.pdbx_description
1 polymer ?
#
loop_
_entity_poly.entity_id
_entity_poly.type
_entity_poly.pdbx_seq_one_letter_code
_entity_poly.pdbx_strand_id
1 'polypeptide(L)'
;MTKDFIDNLDRTPRTLLYLCLFLGAFFPGIAYFKDDPLVAQWFISIFVTLIIALYETYRATYKKDDVLSIEISIGQAATIVVACECIYAILCSLLLDRSVQGTMNSSTGLALYISLLLPFVLRNSVFAKGVEKAKVLSVVVIAIITIFATECRTSMLCTVLIIMVAIEFRFRVPIKARFISATIVVILLAFFIFSGYKGGSTNGRWFILKNSIELIAEKPLKGYSETGGFRKVYMEKQAEYFKQNSEDGYAMLADDIKHPLNEFVNVWINYGIVGGLGLVALLMIPLVVFFKKRSFIGICIMVTLVIFSMFSYPFQYPLPSILLLICNVLAFISVIKVRTNCCSRRNIIFVSLSLFIAIQCYLAHHFIRHAQWNKAAYKAVRGESGKMLSQFDELFAYFSDDIYFLYNYMAELYFNGHFKKALEISLVLQKSMSSYNLELLTGDIYMQLGSYDKAIIHFEEASYMCPNRFAPLEGLYKAYDRTGDELNKKRISNIIASKKVKIPSLNVQRIKDTCR
;
A
#
# COMPACT_ATOMS: atom_id res chain seq x y z
N MET A 1 14.29 -34.80 -30.82
CA MET A 1 13.85 -33.66 -30.00
C MET A 1 15.03 -33.24 -29.13
N THR A 2 15.56 -32.03 -29.28
CA THR A 2 16.77 -31.60 -28.55
C THR A 2 16.47 -31.46 -27.05
N LYS A 3 17.48 -31.73 -26.20
CA LYS A 3 17.35 -31.63 -24.73
C LYS A 3 16.78 -30.27 -24.29
N ASP A 4 17.20 -29.19 -24.96
CA ASP A 4 16.71 -27.83 -24.74
C ASP A 4 15.21 -27.66 -25.00
N PHE A 5 14.64 -28.40 -25.96
CA PHE A 5 13.20 -28.34 -26.26
C PHE A 5 12.39 -28.99 -25.14
N ILE A 6 12.82 -30.16 -24.64
CA ILE A 6 12.16 -30.88 -23.54
C ILE A 6 12.26 -30.07 -22.25
N ASP A 7 13.43 -29.51 -21.96
CA ASP A 7 13.65 -28.68 -20.77
C ASP A 7 12.86 -27.37 -20.80
N ASN A 8 12.61 -26.80 -21.98
CA ASN A 8 11.72 -25.64 -22.13
C ASN A 8 10.26 -26.02 -21.93
N LEU A 9 9.81 -27.14 -22.51
CA LEU A 9 8.43 -27.62 -22.37
C LEU A 9 8.05 -27.88 -20.90
N ASP A 10 9.01 -28.38 -20.10
CA ASP A 10 8.80 -28.66 -18.68
C ASP A 10 8.83 -27.40 -17.78
N ARG A 11 9.33 -26.27 -18.30
CA ARG A 11 9.39 -24.97 -17.62
C ARG A 11 8.19 -24.07 -17.94
N THR A 12 7.58 -24.21 -19.12
CA THR A 12 6.49 -23.32 -19.58
C THR A 12 5.34 -23.18 -18.58
N PRO A 13 4.78 -24.26 -17.98
CA PRO A 13 3.68 -24.13 -17.03
C PRO A 13 4.08 -23.32 -15.79
N ARG A 14 5.30 -23.52 -15.30
CA ARG A 14 5.87 -22.78 -14.17
C ARG A 14 6.01 -21.29 -14.51
N THR A 15 6.59 -20.97 -15.67
CA THR A 15 6.76 -19.59 -16.12
C THR A 15 5.41 -18.87 -16.25
N LEU A 16 4.38 -19.56 -16.77
CA LEU A 16 3.03 -19.01 -16.88
C LEU A 16 2.41 -18.71 -15.49
N LEU A 17 2.60 -19.58 -14.51
CA LEU A 17 2.09 -19.33 -13.15
C LEU A 17 2.72 -18.09 -12.52
N TYR A 18 4.05 -17.92 -12.62
CA TYR A 18 4.72 -16.71 -12.13
C TYR A 18 4.31 -15.46 -12.92
N LEU A 19 4.06 -15.60 -14.23
CA LEU A 19 3.52 -14.51 -15.05
C LEU A 19 2.14 -14.08 -14.54
N CYS A 20 1.24 -15.02 -14.25
CA CYS A 20 -0.07 -14.74 -13.67
C CYS A 20 0.03 -14.07 -12.30
N LEU A 21 0.99 -14.47 -11.45
CA LEU A 21 1.21 -13.84 -10.14
C LEU A 21 1.62 -12.38 -10.30
N PHE A 22 2.61 -12.12 -11.16
CA PHE A 22 3.09 -10.76 -11.38
C PHE A 22 2.02 -9.89 -12.05
N LEU A 23 1.35 -10.37 -13.10
CA LEU A 23 0.24 -9.64 -13.73
C LEU A 23 -0.93 -9.40 -12.77
N GLY A 24 -1.27 -10.36 -11.91
CA GLY A 24 -2.28 -10.20 -10.88
C GLY A 24 -1.93 -9.14 -9.84
N ALA A 25 -0.63 -9.00 -9.53
CA ALA A 25 -0.15 -7.96 -8.64
C ALA A 25 -0.05 -6.59 -9.32
N PHE A 26 0.11 -6.54 -10.65
CA PHE A 26 0.03 -5.34 -11.50
C PHE A 26 -1.38 -5.05 -12.03
N PHE A 27 -2.40 -5.73 -11.51
CA PHE A 27 -3.73 -5.61 -12.07
C PHE A 27 -4.29 -4.19 -11.86
N PRO A 28 -4.71 -3.48 -12.93
CA PRO A 28 -5.26 -2.14 -12.78
C PRO A 28 -6.52 -2.17 -11.92
N GLY A 29 -6.78 -1.08 -11.20
CA GLY A 29 -7.99 -0.95 -10.39
C GLY A 29 -9.25 -1.22 -11.23
N ILE A 30 -10.04 -2.22 -10.84
CA ILE A 30 -11.29 -2.55 -11.53
C ILE A 30 -12.31 -1.47 -11.17
N ALA A 31 -13.06 -0.96 -12.15
CA ALA A 31 -14.13 0.03 -11.92
C ALA A 31 -15.17 -0.42 -10.88
N TYR A 32 -15.30 -1.73 -10.64
CA TYR A 32 -16.12 -2.31 -9.59
C TYR A 32 -15.57 -2.06 -8.18
N PHE A 33 -14.25 -2.03 -7.97
CA PHE A 33 -13.60 -1.87 -6.64
C PHE A 33 -13.05 -0.45 -6.48
N LYS A 34 -13.92 0.57 -6.54
CA LYS A 34 -13.49 1.97 -6.60
C LYS A 34 -12.90 2.49 -5.28
N ASP A 35 -13.37 1.97 -4.16
CA ASP A 35 -13.00 2.47 -2.82
C ASP A 35 -11.73 1.81 -2.26
N ASP A 36 -11.37 0.61 -2.74
CA ASP A 36 -10.07 -0.02 -2.48
C ASP A 36 -9.58 -0.82 -3.71
N PRO A 37 -8.80 -0.18 -4.60
CA PRO A 37 -8.34 -0.81 -5.84
C PRO A 37 -7.35 -1.96 -5.61
N LEU A 38 -6.81 -2.11 -4.39
CA LEU A 38 -5.87 -3.17 -4.04
C LEU A 38 -6.57 -4.48 -3.68
N VAL A 39 -7.85 -4.45 -3.28
CA VAL A 39 -8.59 -5.66 -2.87
C VAL A 39 -8.55 -6.73 -3.96
N ALA A 40 -8.84 -6.35 -5.21
CA ALA A 40 -8.78 -7.28 -6.34
C ALA A 40 -7.36 -7.83 -6.55
N GLN A 41 -6.33 -6.98 -6.43
CA GLN A 41 -4.93 -7.41 -6.54
C GLN A 41 -4.57 -8.43 -5.45
N TRP A 42 -5.03 -8.22 -4.21
CA TRP A 42 -4.82 -9.14 -3.09
C TRP A 42 -5.46 -10.50 -3.34
N PHE A 43 -6.73 -10.54 -3.72
CA PHE A 43 -7.42 -11.80 -4.01
C PHE A 43 -6.73 -12.59 -5.14
N ILE A 44 -6.43 -11.93 -6.26
CA ILE A 44 -5.76 -12.60 -7.39
C ILE A 44 -4.37 -13.08 -6.98
N SER A 45 -3.59 -12.25 -6.28
CA SER A 45 -2.21 -12.59 -5.90
C SER A 45 -2.16 -13.76 -4.90
N ILE A 46 -3.06 -13.78 -3.90
CA ILE A 46 -3.15 -14.91 -2.96
C ILE A 46 -3.61 -16.17 -3.69
N PHE A 47 -4.66 -16.07 -4.52
CA PHE A 47 -5.18 -17.19 -5.30
C PHE A 47 -4.08 -17.85 -6.15
N VAL A 48 -3.32 -17.06 -6.91
CA VAL A 48 -2.23 -17.57 -7.76
C VAL A 48 -1.05 -18.08 -6.94
N THR A 49 -0.70 -17.42 -5.83
CA THR A 49 0.38 -17.87 -4.94
C THR A 49 0.08 -19.26 -4.36
N LEU A 50 -1.16 -19.51 -3.97
CA LEU A 50 -1.60 -20.82 -3.49
C LEU A 50 -1.49 -21.89 -4.58
N ILE A 51 -1.80 -21.55 -5.84
CA ILE A 51 -1.64 -22.48 -6.98
C ILE A 51 -0.15 -22.79 -7.20
N ILE A 52 0.71 -21.76 -7.16
CA ILE A 52 2.17 -21.93 -7.27
C ILE A 52 2.67 -22.84 -6.13
N ALA A 53 2.25 -22.59 -4.89
CA ALA A 53 2.67 -23.39 -3.74
C ALA A 53 2.26 -24.87 -3.90
N LEU A 54 1.03 -25.13 -4.34
CA LEU A 54 0.56 -26.48 -4.62
C LEU A 54 1.35 -27.14 -5.76
N TYR A 55 1.57 -26.41 -6.86
CA TYR A 55 2.33 -26.87 -8.02
C TYR A 55 3.78 -27.22 -7.67
N GLU A 56 4.47 -26.35 -6.93
CA GLU A 56 5.86 -26.58 -6.51
C GLU A 56 5.94 -27.70 -5.46
N THR A 57 4.93 -27.87 -4.60
CA THR A 57 4.86 -29.01 -3.65
C THR A 57 4.69 -30.34 -4.39
N TYR A 58 3.82 -30.39 -5.40
CA TYR A 58 3.66 -31.56 -6.27
C TYR A 58 4.97 -31.88 -7.01
N ARG A 59 5.58 -30.87 -7.64
CA ARG A 59 6.85 -30.98 -8.36
C ARG A 59 7.97 -31.47 -7.45
N ALA A 60 8.18 -30.87 -6.29
CA ALA A 60 9.21 -31.26 -5.33
C ALA A 60 9.06 -32.72 -4.83
N THR A 61 7.83 -33.26 -4.87
CA THR A 61 7.55 -34.63 -4.43
C THR A 61 7.81 -35.67 -5.52
N TYR A 62 7.40 -35.39 -6.76
CA TYR A 62 7.38 -36.36 -7.85
C TYR A 62 8.42 -36.13 -8.94
N LYS A 63 8.93 -34.91 -9.09
CA LYS A 63 9.99 -34.55 -10.05
C LYS A 63 11.26 -34.14 -9.30
N LYS A 64 12.41 -34.50 -9.87
CA LYS A 64 13.71 -34.07 -9.36
C LYS A 64 14.04 -32.71 -9.97
N ASP A 65 13.39 -31.68 -9.46
CA ASP A 65 13.56 -30.33 -9.99
C ASP A 65 14.86 -29.70 -9.50
N ASP A 66 15.57 -29.08 -10.43
CA ASP A 66 16.73 -28.24 -10.13
C ASP A 66 16.25 -26.83 -9.74
N VAL A 67 16.80 -26.26 -8.67
CA VAL A 67 16.57 -24.88 -8.22
C VAL A 67 16.81 -23.89 -9.36
N LEU A 68 17.77 -24.18 -10.24
CA LEU A 68 18.06 -23.38 -11.43
C LEU A 68 16.84 -23.25 -12.35
N SER A 69 16.04 -24.31 -12.50
CA SER A 69 14.84 -24.29 -13.34
C SER A 69 13.75 -23.36 -12.79
N ILE A 70 13.66 -23.22 -11.47
CA ILE A 70 12.74 -22.29 -10.80
C ILE A 70 13.21 -20.85 -11.04
N GLU A 71 14.51 -20.58 -10.81
CA GLU A 71 15.07 -19.24 -11.01
C GLU A 71 14.89 -18.74 -12.46
N ILE A 72 15.09 -19.61 -13.45
CA ILE A 72 14.90 -19.25 -14.87
C ILE A 72 13.43 -18.93 -15.17
N SER A 73 12.49 -19.75 -14.69
CA SER A 73 11.05 -19.49 -14.92
C SER A 73 10.60 -18.17 -14.30
N ILE A 74 11.01 -17.87 -13.06
CA ILE A 74 10.70 -16.59 -12.42
C ILE A 74 11.36 -15.44 -13.17
N GLY A 75 12.63 -15.60 -13.57
CA GLY A 75 13.38 -14.61 -14.32
C GLY A 75 12.74 -14.25 -15.67
N GLN A 76 12.26 -15.25 -16.42
CA GLN A 76 11.52 -15.05 -17.67
C GLN A 76 10.21 -14.31 -17.44
N ALA A 77 9.40 -14.75 -16.47
CA ALA A 77 8.14 -14.10 -16.13
C ALA A 77 8.35 -12.63 -15.71
N ALA A 78 9.32 -12.37 -14.83
CA ALA A 78 9.68 -11.03 -14.37
C ALA A 78 10.15 -10.14 -15.54
N THR A 79 10.95 -10.68 -16.46
CA THR A 79 11.42 -9.94 -17.64
C THR A 79 10.26 -9.48 -18.51
N ILE A 80 9.28 -10.37 -18.76
CA ILE A 80 8.09 -10.06 -19.58
C ILE A 80 7.26 -8.97 -18.89
N VAL A 81 6.92 -9.14 -17.61
CA VAL A 81 6.06 -8.18 -16.91
C VAL A 81 6.72 -6.81 -16.78
N VAL A 82 8.00 -6.76 -16.39
CA VAL A 82 8.72 -5.48 -16.28
C VAL A 82 8.77 -4.78 -17.64
N ALA A 83 8.99 -5.50 -18.74
CA ALA A 83 8.98 -4.91 -20.07
C ALA A 83 7.61 -4.29 -20.40
N CYS A 84 6.53 -5.04 -20.23
CA CYS A 84 5.16 -4.58 -20.51
C CYS A 84 4.80 -3.35 -19.67
N GLU A 85 5.10 -3.38 -18.37
CA GLU A 85 4.77 -2.30 -17.44
C GLU A 85 5.55 -1.02 -17.72
N CYS A 86 6.85 -1.13 -18.01
CA CYS A 86 7.65 0.04 -18.35
C CYS A 86 7.20 0.67 -19.68
N ILE A 87 6.93 -0.15 -20.69
CA ILE A 87 6.41 0.34 -21.98
C ILE A 87 5.07 1.04 -21.79
N TYR A 88 4.14 0.40 -21.06
CA TYR A 88 2.83 0.98 -20.76
C TYR A 88 2.95 2.31 -20.00
N ALA A 89 3.77 2.37 -18.95
CA ALA A 89 3.95 3.56 -18.13
C ALA A 89 4.53 4.74 -18.94
N ILE A 90 5.52 4.48 -19.79
CA ILE A 90 6.13 5.50 -20.66
C ILE A 90 5.12 5.97 -21.72
N LEU A 91 4.41 5.05 -22.37
CA LEU A 91 3.40 5.40 -23.37
C LEU A 91 2.27 6.24 -22.77
N CYS A 92 1.74 5.86 -21.59
CA CYS A 92 0.72 6.65 -20.90
C CYS A 92 1.23 8.04 -20.54
N SER A 93 2.49 8.16 -20.14
CA SER A 93 3.07 9.47 -19.83
C SER A 93 3.19 10.36 -21.06
N LEU A 94 3.70 9.82 -22.17
CA LEU A 94 3.87 10.56 -23.43
C LEU A 94 2.53 10.93 -24.10
N LEU A 95 1.54 10.03 -24.05
CA LEU A 95 0.27 10.21 -24.77
C LEU A 95 -0.79 10.97 -23.97
N LEU A 96 -0.76 10.89 -22.64
CA LEU A 96 -1.81 11.45 -21.77
C LEU A 96 -1.31 12.59 -20.88
N ASP A 97 -0.05 13.01 -21.00
CA ASP A 97 0.61 14.01 -20.15
C ASP A 97 0.42 13.70 -18.64
N ARG A 98 0.49 12.41 -18.31
CA ARG A 98 0.36 11.90 -16.94
C ARG A 98 1.74 11.57 -16.38
N SER A 99 1.87 11.68 -15.06
CA SER A 99 3.05 11.15 -14.36
C SER A 99 3.22 9.65 -14.63
N VAL A 100 4.47 9.17 -14.65
CA VAL A 100 4.80 7.77 -14.88
C VAL A 100 4.32 6.92 -13.69
N GLN A 101 3.16 6.27 -13.85
CA GLN A 101 2.52 5.45 -12.80
C GLN A 101 2.26 3.99 -13.26
N GLY A 102 2.25 3.72 -14.56
CA GLY A 102 1.98 2.37 -15.08
C GLY A 102 0.57 1.91 -14.73
N THR A 103 0.38 0.61 -14.54
CA THR A 103 -0.91 0.04 -14.07
C THR A 103 -1.19 0.30 -12.59
N MET A 104 -0.19 0.82 -11.87
CA MET A 104 -0.33 1.21 -10.47
C MET A 104 -0.99 2.58 -10.35
N ASN A 105 -1.76 2.78 -9.29
CA ASN A 105 -2.36 4.09 -8.98
C ASN A 105 -1.35 5.12 -8.43
N SER A 106 -0.04 4.80 -8.42
CA SER A 106 1.00 5.69 -7.92
C SER A 106 2.39 5.37 -8.51
N SER A 107 3.19 6.41 -8.73
CA SER A 107 4.58 6.28 -9.20
C SER A 107 5.46 5.51 -8.21
N THR A 108 5.19 5.64 -6.90
CA THR A 108 5.92 4.90 -5.86
C THR A 108 5.62 3.40 -5.92
N GLY A 109 4.36 3.01 -6.16
CA GLY A 109 3.96 1.61 -6.32
C GLY A 109 4.64 0.95 -7.52
N LEU A 110 4.62 1.61 -8.69
CA LEU A 110 5.32 1.12 -9.89
C LEU A 110 6.82 0.94 -9.62
N ALA A 111 7.45 1.96 -9.04
CA ALA A 111 8.89 1.96 -8.79
C ALA A 111 9.31 0.88 -7.77
N LEU A 112 8.47 0.58 -6.77
CA LEU A 112 8.66 -0.52 -5.83
C LEU A 112 8.62 -1.88 -6.54
N TYR A 113 7.61 -2.11 -7.37
CA TYR A 113 7.45 -3.40 -8.06
C TYR A 113 8.59 -3.66 -9.04
N ILE A 114 9.00 -2.65 -9.83
CA ILE A 114 10.15 -2.77 -10.73
C ILE A 114 11.42 -3.08 -9.91
N SER A 115 11.65 -2.39 -8.79
CA SER A 115 12.80 -2.66 -7.91
C SER A 115 12.82 -4.09 -7.36
N LEU A 116 11.66 -4.65 -6.98
CA LEU A 116 11.56 -6.02 -6.47
C LEU A 116 11.76 -7.09 -7.56
N LEU A 117 11.39 -6.79 -8.80
CA LEU A 117 11.52 -7.72 -9.93
C LEU A 117 12.87 -7.62 -10.65
N LEU A 118 13.56 -6.48 -10.58
CA LEU A 118 14.85 -6.24 -11.22
C LEU A 118 15.92 -7.30 -10.91
N PRO A 119 16.07 -7.83 -9.68
CA PRO A 119 17.04 -8.90 -9.39
C PRO A 119 16.77 -10.18 -10.18
N PHE A 120 15.51 -10.52 -10.44
CA PHE A 120 15.14 -11.68 -11.26
C PHE A 120 15.48 -11.45 -12.73
N VAL A 121 15.25 -10.24 -13.26
CA VAL A 121 15.63 -9.86 -14.64
C VAL A 121 17.14 -9.89 -14.82
N LEU A 122 17.90 -9.32 -13.87
CA LEU A 122 19.36 -9.35 -13.87
C LEU A 122 19.89 -10.79 -13.79
N ARG A 123 19.30 -11.63 -12.93
CA ARG A 123 19.67 -13.04 -12.84
C ARG A 123 19.39 -13.79 -14.15
N ASN A 124 18.25 -13.52 -14.80
CA ASN A 124 17.91 -14.09 -16.11
C ASN A 124 18.94 -13.71 -17.20
N SER A 125 19.47 -12.48 -17.15
CA SER A 125 20.49 -12.00 -18.11
C SER A 125 21.80 -12.81 -18.09
N VAL A 126 22.10 -13.47 -16.97
CA VAL A 126 23.27 -14.34 -16.82
C VAL A 126 23.08 -15.65 -17.56
N PHE A 127 21.85 -16.16 -17.63
CA PHE A 127 21.51 -17.42 -18.28
C PHE A 127 21.20 -17.26 -19.78
N ALA A 128 20.75 -16.08 -20.20
CA ALA A 128 20.45 -15.78 -21.59
C ALA A 128 21.71 -15.70 -22.47
N LYS A 129 21.57 -16.08 -23.75
CA LYS A 129 22.65 -16.06 -24.76
C LYS A 129 22.18 -15.35 -26.05
N GLY A 130 23.13 -14.79 -26.80
CA GLY A 130 22.86 -14.17 -28.10
C GLY A 130 21.77 -13.08 -28.05
N VAL A 131 20.79 -13.18 -28.94
CA VAL A 131 19.68 -12.22 -29.06
C VAL A 131 18.83 -12.14 -27.78
N GLU A 132 18.59 -13.26 -27.11
CA GLU A 132 17.82 -13.26 -25.84
C GLU A 132 18.51 -12.46 -24.75
N LYS A 133 19.85 -12.50 -24.70
CA LYS A 133 20.61 -11.67 -23.76
C LYS A 133 20.46 -10.17 -24.05
N ALA A 134 20.48 -9.80 -25.33
CA ALA A 134 20.25 -8.41 -25.74
C ALA A 134 18.84 -7.93 -25.34
N LYS A 135 17.81 -8.76 -25.52
CA LYS A 135 16.43 -8.47 -25.09
C LYS A 135 16.35 -8.26 -23.58
N VAL A 136 16.91 -9.16 -22.77
CA VAL A 136 16.88 -9.02 -21.29
C VAL A 136 17.63 -7.74 -20.86
N LEU A 137 18.79 -7.45 -21.46
CA LEU A 137 19.53 -6.21 -21.18
C LEU A 137 18.76 -4.95 -21.57
N SER A 138 18.04 -4.95 -22.70
CA SER A 138 17.18 -3.81 -23.05
C SER A 138 16.06 -3.59 -22.03
N VAL A 139 15.50 -4.66 -21.45
CA VAL A 139 14.51 -4.54 -20.37
C VAL A 139 15.11 -3.93 -19.12
N VAL A 140 16.35 -4.30 -18.76
CA VAL A 140 17.06 -3.66 -17.63
C VAL A 140 17.23 -2.15 -17.87
N VAL A 141 17.65 -1.75 -19.07
CA VAL A 141 17.82 -0.33 -19.41
C VAL A 141 16.50 0.43 -19.34
N ILE A 142 15.44 -0.13 -19.94
CA ILE A 142 14.10 0.47 -19.91
C ILE A 142 13.57 0.56 -18.48
N ALA A 143 13.79 -0.44 -17.64
CA ALA A 143 13.41 -0.43 -16.22
C ALA A 143 14.11 0.70 -15.45
N ILE A 144 15.42 0.90 -15.67
CA ILE A 144 16.17 2.00 -15.06
C ILE A 144 15.61 3.34 -15.52
N ILE A 145 15.41 3.53 -16.84
CA ILE A 145 14.83 4.78 -17.38
C ILE A 145 13.47 5.06 -16.74
N THR A 146 12.62 4.04 -16.62
CA THR A 146 11.28 4.16 -16.02
C THR A 146 11.37 4.55 -14.56
N ILE A 147 12.25 3.91 -13.77
CA ILE A 147 12.48 4.28 -12.36
C ILE A 147 12.91 5.74 -12.23
N PHE A 148 13.83 6.22 -13.06
CA PHE A 148 14.22 7.62 -13.03
C PHE A 148 13.06 8.56 -13.41
N ALA A 149 12.26 8.17 -14.40
CA ALA A 149 11.08 8.91 -14.82
C ALA A 149 9.94 8.92 -13.79
N THR A 150 9.88 7.94 -12.86
CA THR A 150 8.94 7.96 -11.74
C THR A 150 9.27 9.00 -10.67
N GLU A 151 10.47 9.61 -10.71
CA GLU A 151 11.03 10.49 -9.67
C GLU A 151 11.07 9.84 -8.26
N CYS A 152 10.91 8.53 -8.18
CA CYS A 152 10.94 7.78 -6.92
C CYS A 152 12.39 7.58 -6.48
N ARG A 153 12.88 8.55 -5.69
CA ARG A 153 14.24 8.55 -5.15
C ARG A 153 14.57 7.26 -4.39
N THR A 154 13.60 6.68 -3.68
CA THR A 154 13.78 5.44 -2.90
C THR A 154 14.12 4.28 -3.83
N SER A 155 13.43 4.20 -4.98
CA SER A 155 13.69 3.20 -6.01
C SER A 155 15.02 3.43 -6.72
N MET A 156 15.41 4.68 -6.96
CA MET A 156 16.74 5.01 -7.50
C MET A 156 17.86 4.48 -6.57
N LEU A 157 17.74 4.71 -5.26
CA LEU A 157 18.68 4.19 -4.27
C LEU A 157 18.72 2.64 -4.27
N CYS A 158 17.56 1.99 -4.24
CA CYS A 158 17.47 0.52 -4.32
C CYS A 158 18.12 -0.02 -5.60
N THR A 159 17.89 0.63 -6.75
CA THR A 159 18.46 0.22 -8.04
C THR A 159 19.98 0.27 -8.03
N VAL A 160 20.57 1.35 -7.50
CA VAL A 160 22.03 1.46 -7.38
C VAL A 160 22.59 0.35 -6.48
N LEU A 161 21.93 0.07 -5.35
CA LEU A 161 22.31 -1.02 -4.45
C LEU A 161 22.22 -2.40 -5.10
N ILE A 162 21.15 -2.67 -5.84
CA ILE A 162 20.97 -3.92 -6.58
C ILE A 162 22.10 -4.10 -7.60
N ILE A 163 22.44 -3.04 -8.35
CA ILE A 163 23.53 -3.08 -9.33
C ILE A 163 24.88 -3.31 -8.65
N MET A 164 25.15 -2.65 -7.51
CA MET A 164 26.36 -2.88 -6.73
C MET A 164 26.47 -4.34 -6.27
N VAL A 165 25.40 -4.89 -5.70
CA VAL A 165 25.35 -6.30 -5.29
C VAL A 165 25.56 -7.21 -6.51
N ALA A 166 24.97 -6.90 -7.66
CA ALA A 166 25.15 -7.68 -8.90
C ALA A 166 26.62 -7.69 -9.37
N ILE A 167 27.29 -6.54 -9.33
CA ILE A 167 28.72 -6.41 -9.66
C ILE A 167 29.57 -7.23 -8.68
N GLU A 168 29.31 -7.13 -7.37
CA GLU A 168 30.05 -7.89 -6.36
C GLU A 168 29.95 -9.41 -6.57
N PHE A 169 28.76 -9.90 -6.92
CA PHE A 169 28.51 -11.30 -7.23
C PHE A 169 29.16 -11.73 -8.55
N ARG A 170 29.12 -10.88 -9.58
CA ARG A 170 29.64 -11.20 -10.92
C ARG A 170 31.16 -11.23 -10.98
N PHE A 171 31.82 -10.32 -10.27
CA PHE A 171 33.28 -10.13 -10.32
C PHE A 171 34.01 -10.63 -9.07
N ARG A 172 33.32 -11.22 -8.10
CA ARG A 172 33.88 -11.71 -6.82
C ARG A 172 34.79 -10.68 -6.16
N VAL A 173 34.30 -9.45 -6.09
CA VAL A 173 35.04 -8.25 -5.68
C VAL A 173 35.72 -8.48 -4.30
N PRO A 174 37.02 -8.14 -4.14
CA PRO A 174 37.75 -8.34 -2.90
C PRO A 174 37.21 -7.44 -1.78
N ILE A 175 37.39 -7.86 -0.53
CA ILE A 175 36.87 -7.18 0.68
C ILE A 175 37.25 -5.69 0.75
N LYS A 176 38.45 -5.30 0.31
CA LYS A 176 38.89 -3.89 0.29
C LYS A 176 38.00 -3.01 -0.62
N ALA A 177 37.53 -3.54 -1.74
CA ALA A 177 36.61 -2.83 -2.63
C ALA A 177 35.15 -2.84 -2.12
N ARG A 178 34.80 -3.72 -1.17
CA ARG A 178 33.51 -3.62 -0.45
C ARG A 178 33.43 -2.46 0.52
N PHE A 179 34.56 -1.99 1.07
CA PHE A 179 34.58 -0.76 1.86
C PHE A 179 34.31 0.47 0.99
N ILE A 180 34.78 0.46 -0.26
CA ILE A 180 34.48 1.50 -1.25
C ILE A 180 33.00 1.46 -1.61
N SER A 181 32.41 0.27 -1.88
CA SER A 181 30.98 0.15 -2.14
C SER A 181 30.15 0.65 -0.96
N ALA A 182 30.47 0.26 0.28
CA ALA A 182 29.80 0.75 1.48
C ALA A 182 29.91 2.28 1.64
N THR A 183 31.06 2.88 1.32
CA THR A 183 31.26 4.34 1.35
C THR A 183 30.37 5.04 0.32
N ILE A 184 30.26 4.49 -0.91
CA ILE A 184 29.37 5.03 -1.94
C ILE A 184 27.91 4.93 -1.49
N VAL A 185 27.50 3.83 -0.84
CA VAL A 185 26.14 3.68 -0.29
C VAL A 185 25.84 4.77 0.75
N VAL A 186 26.77 5.06 1.66
CA VAL A 186 26.62 6.13 2.65
C VAL A 186 26.52 7.50 1.99
N ILE A 187 27.33 7.77 0.96
CA ILE A 187 27.28 9.02 0.19
C ILE A 187 25.93 9.16 -0.55
N LEU A 188 25.41 8.09 -1.13
CA LEU A 188 24.11 8.08 -1.82
C LEU A 188 22.94 8.28 -0.85
N LEU A 189 22.99 7.65 0.33
CA LEU A 189 22.04 7.86 1.41
C LEU A 189 22.09 9.31 1.91
N ALA A 190 23.28 9.87 2.11
CA ALA A 190 23.45 11.27 2.48
C ALA A 190 22.89 12.19 1.40
N PHE A 191 23.24 11.98 0.13
CA PHE A 191 22.71 12.76 -1.00
C PHE A 191 21.18 12.66 -1.11
N PHE A 192 20.61 11.48 -0.89
CA PHE A 192 19.15 11.27 -0.85
C PHE A 192 18.48 12.11 0.25
N ILE A 193 19.06 12.13 1.46
CA ILE A 193 18.56 12.92 2.59
C ILE A 193 18.70 14.43 2.30
N PHE A 194 19.87 14.88 1.80
CA PHE A 194 20.15 16.30 1.56
C PHE A 194 19.42 16.88 0.34
N SER A 195 19.21 16.10 -0.72
CA SER A 195 18.37 16.51 -1.86
C SER A 195 16.87 16.60 -1.51
N GLY A 196 16.47 16.06 -0.35
CA GLY A 196 15.11 16.15 0.21
C GLY A 196 14.74 17.53 0.75
N TYR A 197 15.72 18.37 1.10
CA TYR A 197 15.52 19.61 1.86
C TYR A 197 14.86 20.76 1.07
N LYS A 198 14.59 20.61 -0.23
CA LYS A 198 14.15 21.71 -1.10
C LYS A 198 12.68 21.68 -1.56
N GLY A 199 11.82 20.78 -1.04
CA GLY A 199 10.45 20.61 -1.56
C GLY A 199 9.35 20.56 -0.49
N GLY A 200 8.19 21.17 -0.77
CA GLY A 200 7.01 21.16 0.13
C GLY A 200 6.47 19.77 0.45
N SER A 201 6.67 18.78 -0.43
CA SER A 201 6.30 17.37 -0.19
C SER A 201 7.10 16.75 0.96
N THR A 202 8.38 17.08 1.10
CA THR A 202 9.23 16.57 2.19
C THR A 202 8.83 17.15 3.55
N ASN A 203 8.43 18.43 3.59
CA ASN A 203 7.97 19.07 4.82
C ASN A 203 6.69 18.43 5.36
N GLY A 204 5.76 18.03 4.48
CA GLY A 204 4.55 17.31 4.88
C GLY A 204 4.87 15.94 5.48
N ARG A 205 5.81 15.19 4.89
CA ARG A 205 6.25 13.89 5.44
C ARG A 205 6.94 14.04 6.80
N TRP A 206 7.74 15.08 6.99
CA TRP A 206 8.36 15.39 8.27
C TRP A 206 7.33 15.71 9.35
N PHE A 207 6.28 16.47 9.02
CA PHE A 207 5.19 16.76 9.94
C PHE A 207 4.45 15.49 10.36
N ILE A 208 4.12 14.62 9.40
CA ILE A 208 3.51 13.31 9.69
C ILE A 208 4.40 12.50 10.64
N LEU A 209 5.70 12.43 10.35
CA LEU A 209 6.64 11.69 11.17
C LEU A 209 6.81 12.30 12.57
N LYS A 210 6.82 13.63 12.69
CA LYS A 210 6.88 14.34 13.98
C LYS A 210 5.72 13.93 14.88
N ASN A 211 4.49 14.10 14.40
CA ASN A 211 3.29 13.72 15.17
C ASN A 211 3.27 12.21 15.49
N SER A 212 3.75 11.39 14.56
CA SER A 212 3.85 9.93 14.75
C SER A 212 4.86 9.55 15.84
N ILE A 213 6.00 10.24 15.92
CA ILE A 213 6.99 10.01 16.98
C ILE A 213 6.45 10.44 18.34
N GLU A 214 5.70 11.54 18.42
CA GLU A 214 5.02 11.95 19.66
C GLU A 214 4.05 10.87 20.15
N LEU A 215 3.26 10.25 19.25
CA LEU A 215 2.41 9.12 19.58
C LEU A 215 3.21 7.92 20.11
N ILE A 216 4.36 7.61 19.51
CA ILE A 216 5.25 6.55 20.04
C ILE A 216 5.74 6.91 21.44
N ALA A 217 6.10 8.17 21.68
CA ALA A 217 6.59 8.62 22.98
C ALA A 217 5.50 8.54 24.07
N GLU A 218 4.23 8.75 23.73
CA GLU A 218 3.09 8.61 24.64
C GLU A 218 2.85 7.15 25.07
N LYS A 219 2.93 6.18 24.14
CA LYS A 219 2.68 4.76 24.41
C LYS A 219 3.73 3.82 23.78
N PRO A 220 5.00 3.86 24.20
CA PRO A 220 6.09 3.17 23.51
C PRO A 220 6.03 1.64 23.61
N LEU A 221 5.49 1.11 24.73
CA LEU A 221 5.52 -0.33 25.01
C LEU A 221 4.37 -1.09 24.34
N LYS A 222 3.14 -0.61 24.49
CA LYS A 222 1.93 -1.28 24.00
C LYS A 222 1.43 -0.72 22.65
N GLY A 223 1.78 0.51 22.32
CA GLY A 223 1.13 1.23 21.22
C GLY A 223 -0.36 1.45 21.48
N TYR A 224 -1.14 1.48 20.39
CA TYR A 224 -2.56 1.83 20.37
C TYR A 224 -3.45 0.69 19.82
N SER A 225 -3.01 -0.56 19.91
CA SER A 225 -3.76 -1.72 19.38
C SER A 225 -5.18 -1.82 19.93
N GLU A 226 -5.35 -1.50 21.22
CA GLU A 226 -6.65 -1.55 21.92
C GLU A 226 -7.59 -0.40 21.50
N THR A 227 -7.06 0.67 20.92
CA THR A 227 -7.81 1.88 20.57
C THR A 227 -7.84 2.13 19.07
N GLY A 228 -7.81 1.07 18.24
CA GLY A 228 -7.91 1.21 16.77
C GLY A 228 -6.61 1.64 16.05
N GLY A 229 -5.51 1.78 16.77
CA GLY A 229 -4.19 1.99 16.19
C GLY A 229 -4.00 3.36 15.52
N PHE A 230 -3.06 3.43 14.57
CA PHE A 230 -2.69 4.68 13.88
C PHE A 230 -3.90 5.38 13.25
N ARG A 231 -4.81 4.61 12.63
CA ARG A 231 -6.01 5.11 11.95
C ARG A 231 -6.99 5.81 12.88
N LYS A 232 -6.95 5.52 14.18
CA LYS A 232 -7.80 6.18 15.17
C LYS A 232 -7.12 7.43 15.75
N VAL A 233 -5.84 7.35 16.07
CA VAL A 233 -5.21 8.39 16.92
C VAL A 233 -4.48 9.49 16.15
N TYR A 234 -4.06 9.24 14.91
CA TYR A 234 -3.23 10.22 14.19
C TYR A 234 -4.00 11.50 13.85
N MET A 235 -5.23 11.39 13.34
CA MET A 235 -5.98 12.58 12.93
C MET A 235 -6.39 13.44 14.13
N GLU A 236 -6.66 12.83 15.28
CA GLU A 236 -6.90 13.54 16.55
C GLU A 236 -5.64 14.28 17.02
N LYS A 237 -4.47 13.63 16.95
CA LYS A 237 -3.18 14.27 17.27
C LYS A 237 -2.89 15.45 16.34
N GLN A 238 -3.18 15.30 15.05
CA GLN A 238 -3.04 16.37 14.07
C GLN A 238 -3.99 17.54 14.36
N ALA A 239 -5.23 17.26 14.75
CA ALA A 239 -6.19 18.28 15.15
C ALA A 239 -5.75 19.03 16.41
N GLU A 240 -5.27 18.33 17.44
CA GLU A 240 -4.73 18.94 18.65
C GLU A 240 -3.56 19.89 18.36
N TYR A 241 -2.65 19.50 17.47
CA TYR A 241 -1.56 20.35 17.02
C TYR A 241 -2.06 21.68 16.44
N PHE A 242 -3.05 21.64 15.54
CA PHE A 242 -3.57 22.82 14.87
C PHE A 242 -4.53 23.65 15.72
N LYS A 243 -5.10 23.11 16.80
CA LYS A 243 -5.80 23.91 17.82
C LYS A 243 -4.86 24.92 18.48
N GLN A 244 -3.59 24.55 18.65
CA GLN A 244 -2.57 25.40 19.27
C GLN A 244 -1.73 26.18 18.24
N ASN A 245 -1.59 25.67 17.01
CA ASN A 245 -0.69 26.19 15.98
C ASN A 245 -1.38 26.40 14.62
N SER A 246 -2.53 27.08 14.61
CA SER A 246 -3.41 27.21 13.43
C SER A 246 -2.77 27.95 12.23
N GLU A 247 -1.78 28.82 12.48
CA GLU A 247 -1.09 29.61 11.46
C GLU A 247 0.22 28.97 10.94
N ASP A 248 0.59 27.80 11.45
CA ASP A 248 1.81 27.11 11.03
C ASP A 248 1.78 26.76 9.53
N GLY A 249 2.94 26.84 8.86
CA GLY A 249 3.09 26.50 7.44
C GLY A 249 2.67 25.06 7.10
N TYR A 250 2.64 24.15 8.09
CA TYR A 250 2.12 22.80 7.93
C TYR A 250 0.61 22.75 7.61
N ALA A 251 -0.17 23.78 7.93
CA ALA A 251 -1.60 23.85 7.67
C ALA A 251 -1.94 23.64 6.17
N MET A 252 -1.08 24.15 5.27
CA MET A 252 -1.23 23.98 3.81
C MET A 252 -0.86 22.58 3.33
N LEU A 253 -0.11 21.81 4.14
CA LEU A 253 0.38 20.47 3.80
C LEU A 253 -0.46 19.36 4.43
N ALA A 254 -1.15 19.64 5.54
CA ALA A 254 -2.02 18.69 6.25
C ALA A 254 -3.07 18.07 5.33
N ASP A 255 -3.37 16.80 5.56
CA ASP A 255 -4.41 16.05 4.84
C ASP A 255 -4.97 14.93 5.73
N ASP A 256 -5.94 14.18 5.20
CA ASP A 256 -6.53 13.00 5.86
C ASP A 256 -5.58 11.79 5.77
N ILE A 257 -4.68 11.66 6.74
CA ILE A 257 -3.59 10.68 6.73
C ILE A 257 -4.01 9.35 7.36
N LYS A 258 -3.76 8.25 6.64
CA LYS A 258 -4.10 6.88 7.06
C LYS A 258 -2.89 6.00 7.36
N HIS A 259 -1.68 6.48 7.05
CA HIS A 259 -0.42 5.77 7.29
C HIS A 259 0.75 6.76 7.44
N PRO A 260 1.72 6.55 8.35
CA PRO A 260 2.82 7.49 8.60
C PRO A 260 3.93 7.49 7.54
N LEU A 261 3.71 6.85 6.40
CA LEU A 261 4.71 6.64 5.33
C LEU A 261 6.02 5.99 5.81
N ASN A 262 5.96 5.21 6.88
CA ASN A 262 7.07 4.42 7.41
C ASN A 262 6.50 3.21 8.16
N GLU A 263 6.85 2.00 7.73
CA GLU A 263 6.31 0.75 8.28
C GLU A 263 6.77 0.51 9.72
N PHE A 264 8.01 0.89 10.07
CA PHE A 264 8.51 0.73 11.44
C PHE A 264 7.70 1.60 12.41
N VAL A 265 7.48 2.87 12.05
CA VAL A 265 6.67 3.80 12.83
C VAL A 265 5.22 3.33 12.90
N ASN A 266 4.66 2.90 11.77
CA ASN A 266 3.29 2.38 11.71
C ASN A 266 3.10 1.18 12.64
N VAL A 267 3.95 0.16 12.53
CA VAL A 267 3.87 -1.05 13.36
C VAL A 267 4.12 -0.73 14.83
N TRP A 268 5.03 0.19 15.15
CA TRP A 268 5.28 0.60 16.53
C TRP A 268 4.08 1.32 17.13
N ILE A 269 3.44 2.25 16.41
CA ILE A 269 2.23 2.91 16.91
C ILE A 269 1.11 1.90 17.13
N ASN A 270 0.93 0.94 16.21
CA ASN A 270 -0.14 -0.05 16.33
C ASN A 270 0.12 -1.08 17.44
N TYR A 271 1.34 -1.58 17.61
CA TYR A 271 1.63 -2.76 18.44
C TYR A 271 2.76 -2.57 19.46
N GLY A 272 3.23 -1.34 19.63
CA GLY A 272 4.31 -1.00 20.55
C GLY A 272 5.66 -1.59 20.17
N ILE A 273 6.57 -1.63 21.14
CA ILE A 273 7.94 -2.11 20.95
C ILE A 273 7.99 -3.57 20.48
N VAL A 274 7.04 -4.41 20.90
CA VAL A 274 6.96 -5.81 20.49
C VAL A 274 6.72 -5.92 18.99
N GLY A 275 5.78 -5.13 18.45
CA GLY A 275 5.56 -5.07 17.01
C GLY A 275 6.77 -4.51 16.27
N GLY A 276 7.36 -3.42 16.77
CA GLY A 276 8.55 -2.81 16.17
C GLY A 276 9.71 -3.79 16.05
N LEU A 277 10.05 -4.48 17.13
CA LEU A 277 11.09 -5.53 17.14
C LEU A 277 10.71 -6.73 16.26
N GLY A 278 9.43 -7.11 16.25
CA GLY A 278 8.90 -8.16 15.37
C GLY A 278 9.14 -7.85 13.90
N LEU A 279 8.86 -6.62 13.45
CA LEU A 279 9.10 -6.20 12.07
C LEU A 279 10.60 -6.18 11.74
N VAL A 280 11.44 -5.67 12.65
CA VAL A 280 12.90 -5.72 12.49
C VAL A 280 13.38 -7.16 12.33
N ALA A 281 12.89 -8.09 13.15
CA ALA A 281 13.23 -9.51 13.04
C ALA A 281 12.79 -10.11 11.69
N LEU A 282 11.56 -9.84 11.25
CA LEU A 282 11.00 -10.31 9.98
C LEU A 282 11.79 -9.86 8.74
N LEU A 283 12.45 -8.70 8.81
CA LEU A 283 13.26 -8.17 7.72
C LEU A 283 14.74 -8.59 7.83
N MET A 284 15.30 -8.53 9.05
CA MET A 284 16.75 -8.70 9.24
C MET A 284 17.19 -10.16 9.32
N ILE A 285 16.39 -11.06 9.90
CA ILE A 285 16.72 -12.50 9.96
C ILE A 285 16.92 -13.10 8.56
N PRO A 286 15.95 -13.01 7.62
CA PRO A 286 16.14 -13.54 6.27
C PRO A 286 17.29 -12.84 5.53
N LEU A 287 17.46 -11.53 5.71
CA LEU A 287 18.57 -10.79 5.12
C LEU A 287 19.94 -11.35 5.55
N VAL A 288 20.15 -11.57 6.86
CA VAL A 288 21.40 -12.15 7.40
C VAL A 288 21.61 -13.56 6.87
N VAL A 289 20.55 -14.38 6.82
CA VAL A 289 20.61 -15.73 6.27
C VAL A 289 21.03 -15.72 4.80
N PHE A 290 20.45 -14.84 3.98
CA PHE A 290 20.78 -14.74 2.56
C PHE A 290 22.17 -14.17 2.31
N PHE A 291 22.67 -13.26 3.14
CA PHE A 291 24.07 -12.84 3.10
C PHE A 291 25.02 -14.02 3.37
N LYS A 292 24.76 -14.82 4.42
CA LYS A 292 25.56 -16.01 4.75
C LYS A 292 25.52 -17.05 3.62
N LYS A 293 24.35 -17.27 3.02
CA LYS A 293 24.15 -18.21 1.91
C LYS A 293 24.58 -17.65 0.55
N ARG A 294 24.98 -16.37 0.47
CA ARG A 294 25.27 -15.65 -0.79
C ARG A 294 24.11 -15.78 -1.79
N SER A 295 22.88 -15.53 -1.36
CA SER A 295 21.73 -15.50 -2.27
C SER A 295 21.57 -14.10 -2.86
N PHE A 296 21.96 -13.93 -4.12
CA PHE A 296 21.85 -12.65 -4.84
C PHE A 296 20.42 -12.07 -4.80
N ILE A 297 19.44 -12.87 -5.22
CA ILE A 297 18.03 -12.47 -5.27
C ILE A 297 17.51 -12.15 -3.86
N GLY A 298 17.74 -13.04 -2.89
CA GLY A 298 17.23 -12.86 -1.53
C GLY A 298 17.77 -11.61 -0.84
N ILE A 299 19.07 -11.30 -1.02
CA ILE A 299 19.68 -10.07 -0.51
C ILE A 299 19.01 -8.84 -1.15
N CYS A 300 18.88 -8.83 -2.48
CA CYS A 300 18.32 -7.67 -3.20
C CYS A 300 16.86 -7.39 -2.83
N ILE A 301 16.03 -8.43 -2.71
CA ILE A 301 14.64 -8.30 -2.27
C ILE A 301 14.59 -7.72 -0.86
N MET A 302 15.36 -8.30 0.08
CA MET A 302 15.34 -7.86 1.48
C MET A 302 15.86 -6.43 1.67
N VAL A 303 16.94 -6.05 0.98
CA VAL A 303 17.44 -4.67 1.00
C VAL A 303 16.39 -3.71 0.45
N THR A 304 15.71 -4.07 -0.65
CA THR A 304 14.64 -3.26 -1.22
C THR A 304 13.49 -3.09 -0.23
N LEU A 305 13.03 -4.17 0.40
CA LEU A 305 11.95 -4.12 1.39
C LEU A 305 12.33 -3.25 2.60
N VAL A 306 13.55 -3.42 3.16
CA VAL A 306 14.02 -2.59 4.28
C VAL A 306 14.00 -1.10 3.93
N ILE A 307 14.55 -0.72 2.78
CA ILE A 307 14.63 0.69 2.38
C ILE A 307 13.23 1.26 2.12
N PHE A 308 12.36 0.54 1.41
CA PHE A 308 10.99 1.00 1.20
C PHE A 308 10.19 1.07 2.51
N SER A 309 10.40 0.16 3.47
CA SER A 309 9.77 0.22 4.79
C SER A 309 10.17 1.46 5.59
N MET A 310 11.34 2.05 5.34
CA MET A 310 11.77 3.29 6.01
C MET A 310 11.07 4.55 5.48
N PHE A 311 10.60 4.53 4.22
CA PHE A 311 10.16 5.76 3.52
C PHE A 311 8.80 5.63 2.83
N SER A 312 8.14 4.48 2.92
CA SER A 312 6.89 4.14 2.23
C SER A 312 6.12 3.04 2.97
N TYR A 313 5.12 2.47 2.31
CA TYR A 313 4.20 1.46 2.84
C TYR A 313 4.16 0.19 1.96
N PRO A 314 5.31 -0.48 1.74
CA PRO A 314 5.38 -1.62 0.81
C PRO A 314 4.38 -2.73 1.13
N PHE A 315 3.99 -2.93 2.39
CA PHE A 315 3.14 -4.07 2.77
C PHE A 315 1.65 -3.85 2.55
N GLN A 316 1.22 -2.65 2.12
CA GLN A 316 -0.13 -2.46 1.59
C GLN A 316 -0.34 -3.16 0.25
N TYR A 317 0.75 -3.43 -0.48
CA TYR A 317 0.71 -4.10 -1.76
C TYR A 317 0.92 -5.62 -1.60
N PRO A 318 0.28 -6.45 -2.45
CA PRO A 318 0.36 -7.90 -2.33
C PRO A 318 1.75 -8.47 -2.64
N LEU A 319 2.42 -7.99 -3.71
CA LEU A 319 3.70 -8.57 -4.13
C LEU A 319 4.82 -8.44 -3.09
N PRO A 320 5.10 -7.26 -2.49
CA PRO A 320 6.08 -7.11 -1.42
C PRO A 320 5.80 -8.03 -0.22
N SER A 321 4.51 -8.16 0.17
CA SER A 321 4.08 -9.00 1.30
C SER A 321 4.27 -10.49 1.02
N ILE A 322 3.93 -10.95 -0.20
CA ILE A 322 4.16 -12.33 -0.63
C ILE A 322 5.66 -12.63 -0.70
N LEU A 323 6.47 -11.71 -1.24
CA LEU A 323 7.92 -11.89 -1.30
C LEU A 323 8.57 -11.91 0.10
N LEU A 324 8.09 -11.08 1.04
CA LEU A 324 8.52 -11.12 2.43
C LEU A 324 8.23 -12.48 3.07
N LEU A 325 7.02 -13.00 2.88
CA LEU A 325 6.61 -14.32 3.37
C LEU A 325 7.49 -15.43 2.79
N ILE A 326 7.63 -15.48 1.45
CA ILE A 326 8.46 -16.48 0.76
C ILE A 326 9.90 -16.43 1.28
N CYS A 327 10.46 -15.24 1.41
CA CYS A 327 11.83 -15.09 1.89
C CYS A 327 12.00 -15.56 3.33
N ASN A 328 11.03 -15.30 4.22
CA ASN A 328 11.07 -15.82 5.60
C ASN A 328 10.99 -17.35 5.62
N VAL A 329 10.10 -17.95 4.83
CA VAL A 329 9.99 -19.42 4.69
C VAL A 329 11.30 -20.02 4.16
N LEU A 330 11.88 -19.44 3.10
CA LEU A 330 13.16 -19.90 2.54
C LEU A 330 14.31 -19.76 3.53
N ALA A 331 14.37 -18.66 4.27
CA ALA A 331 15.37 -18.46 5.31
C ALA A 331 15.23 -19.52 6.42
N PHE A 332 14.01 -19.77 6.89
CA PHE A 332 13.69 -20.78 7.90
C PHE A 332 14.10 -22.20 7.46
N ILE A 333 13.71 -22.61 6.24
CA ILE A 333 14.08 -23.91 5.66
C ILE A 333 15.61 -24.02 5.52
N SER A 334 16.32 -22.93 5.21
CA SER A 334 17.77 -22.97 5.06
C SER A 334 18.54 -23.13 6.38
N VAL A 335 17.88 -22.82 7.51
CA VAL A 335 18.40 -22.96 8.87
C VAL A 335 18.05 -24.35 9.43
N ILE A 336 16.80 -24.78 9.28
CA ILE A 336 16.35 -26.08 9.77
C ILE A 336 16.63 -27.14 8.70
N LYS A 337 17.57 -28.06 8.98
CA LYS A 337 17.77 -29.26 8.14
C LYS A 337 16.60 -30.23 8.31
N VAL A 338 15.45 -29.92 7.72
CA VAL A 338 14.27 -30.80 7.75
C VAL A 338 14.58 -32.05 6.92
N ARG A 339 14.69 -33.20 7.58
CA ARG A 339 14.83 -34.51 6.91
C ARG A 339 13.44 -35.13 6.78
N THR A 340 12.91 -35.18 5.56
CA THR A 340 11.58 -35.76 5.29
C THR A 340 11.70 -37.23 4.88
N ASN A 341 10.99 -38.12 5.58
CA ASN A 341 10.85 -39.53 5.21
C ASN A 341 9.84 -39.71 4.07
N CYS A 342 10.06 -40.70 3.20
CA CYS A 342 9.28 -40.90 1.96
C CYS A 342 7.78 -41.18 2.18
N CYS A 343 7.39 -41.89 3.25
CA CYS A 343 5.98 -42.13 3.59
C CYS A 343 5.21 -40.86 4.01
N SER A 344 5.92 -39.76 4.32
CA SER A 344 5.31 -38.48 4.69
C SER A 344 4.96 -37.60 3.48
N ARG A 345 5.48 -37.88 2.28
CA ARG A 345 5.35 -36.98 1.12
C ARG A 345 3.94 -36.95 0.50
N ARG A 346 3.27 -38.10 0.38
CA ARG A 346 1.86 -38.13 -0.07
C ARG A 346 0.95 -37.40 0.93
N ASN A 347 1.17 -37.60 2.22
CA ASN A 347 0.42 -36.90 3.26
C ASN A 347 0.65 -35.39 3.22
N ILE A 348 1.88 -34.92 2.94
CA ILE A 348 2.15 -33.49 2.74
C ILE A 348 1.33 -32.94 1.57
N ILE A 349 1.24 -33.66 0.43
CA ILE A 349 0.42 -33.21 -0.70
C ILE A 349 -1.05 -33.21 -0.33
N PHE A 350 -1.57 -34.26 0.31
CA PHE A 350 -2.98 -34.30 0.71
C PHE A 350 -3.32 -33.16 1.67
N VAL A 351 -2.50 -32.93 2.69
CA VAL A 351 -2.67 -31.80 3.63
C VAL A 351 -2.58 -30.46 2.89
N SER A 352 -1.60 -30.30 1.99
CA SER A 352 -1.44 -29.07 1.20
C SER A 352 -2.62 -28.82 0.27
N LEU A 353 -3.18 -29.88 -0.34
CA LEU A 353 -4.34 -29.82 -1.21
C LEU A 353 -5.62 -29.52 -0.41
N SER A 354 -5.81 -30.15 0.75
CA SER A 354 -6.93 -29.86 1.64
C SER A 354 -6.88 -28.42 2.16
N LEU A 355 -5.70 -27.95 2.58
CA LEU A 355 -5.49 -26.57 3.00
C LEU A 355 -5.71 -25.59 1.84
N PHE A 356 -5.21 -25.92 0.64
CA PHE A 356 -5.45 -25.15 -0.57
C PHE A 356 -6.96 -25.01 -0.84
N ILE A 357 -7.71 -26.11 -0.88
CA ILE A 357 -9.16 -26.08 -1.14
C ILE A 357 -9.88 -25.24 -0.07
N ALA A 358 -9.56 -25.44 1.21
CA ALA A 358 -10.18 -24.69 2.30
C ALA A 358 -9.92 -23.17 2.19
N ILE A 359 -8.66 -22.77 1.95
CA ILE A 359 -8.31 -21.36 1.78
C ILE A 359 -8.97 -20.79 0.53
N GLN A 360 -9.02 -21.52 -0.58
CA GLN A 360 -9.65 -21.04 -1.81
C GLN A 360 -11.18 -20.90 -1.67
N CYS A 361 -11.84 -21.82 -0.98
CA CYS A 361 -13.27 -21.69 -0.66
C CYS A 361 -13.54 -20.45 0.21
N TYR A 362 -12.70 -20.22 1.22
CA TYR A 362 -12.79 -19.03 2.07
C TYR A 362 -12.58 -17.73 1.27
N LEU A 363 -11.52 -17.67 0.46
CA LEU A 363 -11.23 -16.52 -0.40
C LEU A 363 -12.33 -16.27 -1.43
N ALA A 364 -12.87 -17.33 -2.04
CA ALA A 364 -13.98 -17.21 -2.99
C ALA A 364 -15.24 -16.66 -2.30
N HIS A 365 -15.58 -17.15 -1.10
CA HIS A 365 -16.71 -16.63 -0.32
C HIS A 365 -16.52 -15.14 0.02
N HIS A 366 -15.34 -14.78 0.54
CA HIS A 366 -15.01 -13.40 0.88
C HIS A 366 -15.01 -12.49 -0.36
N PHE A 367 -14.48 -12.96 -1.49
CA PHE A 367 -14.50 -12.23 -2.77
C PHE A 367 -15.91 -11.99 -3.28
N ILE A 368 -16.80 -12.99 -3.22
CA ILE A 368 -18.20 -12.85 -3.64
C ILE A 368 -18.89 -11.78 -2.80
N ARG A 369 -18.69 -11.78 -1.47
CA ARG A 369 -19.26 -10.77 -0.57
C ARG A 369 -18.75 -9.36 -0.87
N HIS A 370 -17.45 -9.19 -1.11
CA HIS A 370 -16.91 -7.91 -1.54
C HIS A 370 -17.44 -7.48 -2.92
N ALA A 371 -17.61 -8.42 -3.87
CA ALA A 371 -18.16 -8.11 -5.18
C ALA A 371 -19.64 -7.68 -5.09
N GLN A 372 -20.41 -8.30 -4.19
CA GLN A 372 -21.80 -7.89 -3.90
C GLN A 372 -21.85 -6.47 -3.33
N TRP A 373 -21.04 -6.17 -2.31
CA TRP A 373 -20.94 -4.83 -1.75
C TRP A 373 -20.58 -3.79 -2.81
N ASN A 374 -19.52 -4.04 -3.57
CA ASN A 374 -19.08 -3.14 -4.64
C ASN A 374 -20.16 -2.91 -5.72
N LYS A 375 -20.90 -3.96 -6.08
CA LYS A 375 -22.03 -3.84 -7.02
C LYS A 375 -23.13 -2.95 -6.43
N ALA A 376 -23.44 -3.10 -5.15
CA ALA A 376 -24.43 -2.28 -4.45
C ALA A 376 -23.98 -0.81 -4.40
N ALA A 377 -22.74 -0.55 -3.95
CA ALA A 377 -22.15 0.79 -3.90
C ALA A 377 -22.10 1.46 -5.29
N TYR A 378 -21.69 0.71 -6.33
CA TYR A 378 -21.64 1.23 -7.70
C TYR A 378 -23.02 1.65 -8.22
N LYS A 379 -24.06 0.85 -7.94
CA LYS A 379 -25.44 1.19 -8.30
C LYS A 379 -25.95 2.39 -7.51
N ALA A 380 -25.60 2.46 -6.22
CA ALA A 380 -26.01 3.54 -5.35
C ALA A 380 -25.52 4.91 -5.85
N VAL A 381 -24.23 5.00 -6.22
CA VAL A 381 -23.62 6.20 -6.82
C VAL A 381 -24.30 6.62 -8.14
N ARG A 382 -24.95 5.70 -8.86
CA ARG A 382 -25.69 5.98 -10.10
C ARG A 382 -27.17 6.37 -9.86
N GLY A 383 -27.54 6.68 -8.62
CA GLY A 383 -28.88 7.14 -8.27
C GLY A 383 -29.83 6.03 -7.83
N GLU A 384 -29.37 4.78 -7.68
CA GLU A 384 -30.18 3.68 -7.15
C GLU A 384 -30.01 3.46 -5.64
N SER A 385 -29.47 4.45 -4.92
CA SER A 385 -29.10 4.37 -3.50
C SER A 385 -30.20 3.75 -2.61
N GLY A 386 -31.43 4.27 -2.65
CA GLY A 386 -32.53 3.73 -1.85
C GLY A 386 -32.92 2.28 -2.16
N LYS A 387 -32.70 1.81 -3.39
CA LYS A 387 -32.94 0.41 -3.77
C LYS A 387 -31.86 -0.52 -3.21
N MET A 388 -30.65 0.01 -2.99
CA MET A 388 -29.49 -0.77 -2.54
C MET A 388 -29.42 -0.90 -1.02
N LEU A 389 -30.17 -0.11 -0.25
CA LEU A 389 -30.16 -0.17 1.22
C LEU A 389 -30.41 -1.58 1.77
N SER A 390 -31.34 -2.34 1.18
CA SER A 390 -31.59 -3.73 1.61
C SER A 390 -30.39 -4.65 1.40
N GLN A 391 -29.59 -4.41 0.35
CA GLN A 391 -28.36 -5.16 0.13
C GLN A 391 -27.29 -4.77 1.14
N PHE A 392 -27.18 -3.48 1.48
CA PHE A 392 -26.30 -3.04 2.56
C PHE A 392 -26.73 -3.61 3.92
N ASP A 393 -28.02 -3.67 4.22
CA ASP A 393 -28.54 -4.28 5.45
C ASP A 393 -28.15 -5.78 5.55
N GLU A 394 -28.27 -6.54 4.45
CA GLU A 394 -27.84 -7.95 4.41
C GLU A 394 -26.32 -8.08 4.62
N LEU A 395 -25.54 -7.22 3.97
CA LEU A 395 -24.08 -7.25 4.02
C LEU A 395 -23.52 -6.76 5.35
N PHE A 396 -24.27 -5.95 6.10
CA PHE A 396 -23.85 -5.46 7.42
C PHE A 396 -23.56 -6.59 8.41
N ALA A 397 -24.29 -7.71 8.33
CA ALA A 397 -24.02 -8.88 9.17
C ALA A 397 -22.64 -9.53 8.90
N TYR A 398 -22.07 -9.32 7.72
CA TYR A 398 -20.76 -9.85 7.33
C TYR A 398 -19.63 -8.83 7.50
N PHE A 399 -19.91 -7.55 7.24
CA PHE A 399 -18.93 -6.48 7.24
C PHE A 399 -19.06 -5.52 8.44
N SER A 400 -19.64 -5.99 9.56
CA SER A 400 -19.89 -5.15 10.75
C SER A 400 -18.62 -4.55 11.37
N ASP A 401 -17.45 -5.11 11.09
CA ASP A 401 -16.16 -4.64 11.59
C ASP A 401 -15.30 -3.97 10.49
N ASP A 402 -15.75 -3.97 9.22
CA ASP A 402 -15.01 -3.35 8.13
C ASP A 402 -15.30 -1.85 8.08
N ILE A 403 -14.30 -1.04 8.45
CA ILE A 403 -14.42 0.41 8.53
C ILE A 403 -14.80 1.09 7.20
N TYR A 404 -14.42 0.52 6.06
CA TYR A 404 -14.74 1.09 4.75
C TYR A 404 -16.19 0.77 4.38
N PHE A 405 -16.64 -0.46 4.66
CA PHE A 405 -18.04 -0.85 4.49
C PHE A 405 -18.94 0.01 5.36
N LEU A 406 -18.63 0.11 6.66
CA LEU A 406 -19.42 0.90 7.60
C LEU A 406 -19.51 2.37 7.18
N TYR A 407 -18.41 2.97 6.72
CA TYR A 407 -18.43 4.36 6.25
C TYR A 407 -19.30 4.53 4.99
N ASN A 408 -19.16 3.63 4.02
CA ASN A 408 -19.98 3.64 2.81
C ASN A 408 -21.46 3.47 3.16
N TYR A 409 -21.79 2.49 4.00
CA TYR A 409 -23.14 2.25 4.47
C TYR A 409 -23.73 3.44 5.25
N MET A 410 -22.94 4.09 6.11
CA MET A 410 -23.32 5.33 6.80
C MET A 410 -23.67 6.44 5.81
N ALA A 411 -22.87 6.63 4.75
CA ALA A 411 -23.14 7.61 3.71
C ALA A 411 -24.43 7.31 2.93
N GLU A 412 -24.67 6.04 2.60
CA GLU A 412 -25.90 5.61 1.94
C GLU A 412 -27.14 5.80 2.83
N LEU A 413 -27.04 5.50 4.12
CA LEU A 413 -28.11 5.78 5.09
C LEU A 413 -28.41 7.28 5.18
N TYR A 414 -27.37 8.12 5.23
CA TYR A 414 -27.51 9.57 5.24
C TYR A 414 -28.19 10.09 3.98
N PHE A 415 -27.76 9.62 2.80
CA PHE A 415 -28.33 10.05 1.51
C PHE A 415 -29.82 9.73 1.38
N ASN A 416 -30.28 8.64 1.99
CA ASN A 416 -31.68 8.22 2.00
C ASN A 416 -32.49 8.74 3.21
N GLY A 417 -31.93 9.65 4.01
CA GLY A 417 -32.64 10.26 5.14
C GLY A 417 -32.74 9.41 6.40
N HIS A 418 -32.05 8.27 6.48
CA HIS A 418 -32.01 7.41 7.66
C HIS A 418 -30.99 7.92 8.70
N PHE A 419 -31.11 9.18 9.10
CA PHE A 419 -30.11 9.91 9.89
C PHE A 419 -29.82 9.28 11.26
N LYS A 420 -30.82 8.73 11.95
CA LYS A 420 -30.62 8.06 13.26
C LYS A 420 -29.74 6.82 13.13
N LYS A 421 -30.03 5.96 12.14
CA LYS A 421 -29.23 4.76 11.87
C LYS A 421 -27.83 5.13 11.37
N ALA A 422 -27.71 6.16 10.53
CA ALA A 422 -26.41 6.69 10.11
C ALA A 422 -25.58 7.16 11.32
N LEU A 423 -26.20 7.82 12.29
CA LEU A 423 -25.53 8.23 13.53
C LEU A 423 -25.06 7.03 14.35
N GLU A 424 -25.86 5.97 14.48
CA GLU A 424 -25.45 4.74 15.17
C GLU A 424 -24.19 4.14 14.56
N ILE A 425 -24.14 4.04 13.22
CA ILE A 425 -22.95 3.55 12.50
C ILE A 425 -21.75 4.48 12.69
N SER A 426 -21.97 5.80 12.66
CA SER A 426 -20.92 6.79 12.94
C SER A 426 -20.28 6.58 14.31
N LEU A 427 -21.07 6.31 15.35
CA LEU A 427 -20.58 6.10 16.71
C LEU A 427 -19.78 4.78 16.83
N VAL A 428 -20.11 3.77 16.03
CA VAL A 428 -19.30 2.55 15.93
C VAL A 428 -17.96 2.84 15.24
N LEU A 429 -17.99 3.53 14.10
CA LEU A 429 -16.79 3.91 13.34
C LEU A 429 -15.79 4.73 14.16
N GLN A 430 -16.29 5.68 14.95
CA GLN A 430 -15.47 6.52 15.81
C GLN A 430 -14.69 5.72 16.87
N LYS A 431 -15.02 4.46 17.15
CA LYS A 431 -14.20 3.62 18.04
C LYS A 431 -12.95 3.06 17.36
N SER A 432 -13.00 2.90 16.03
CA SER A 432 -11.97 2.19 15.25
C SER A 432 -11.16 3.11 14.34
N MET A 433 -11.68 4.28 13.99
CA MET A 433 -10.98 5.26 13.15
C MET A 433 -11.35 6.70 13.52
N SER A 434 -10.47 7.61 13.13
CA SER A 434 -10.72 9.05 13.13
C SER A 434 -10.26 9.59 11.78
N SER A 435 -11.15 10.28 11.07
CA SER A 435 -10.83 10.84 9.77
C SER A 435 -11.59 12.13 9.54
N TYR A 436 -11.00 13.00 8.74
CA TYR A 436 -11.62 14.26 8.36
C TYR A 436 -13.02 14.05 7.74
N ASN A 437 -13.17 13.03 6.91
CA ASN A 437 -14.42 12.75 6.20
C ASN A 437 -15.50 12.15 7.13
N LEU A 438 -15.09 11.34 8.12
CA LEU A 438 -16.00 10.83 9.14
C LEU A 438 -16.57 11.99 9.95
N GLU A 439 -15.71 12.86 10.49
CA GLU A 439 -16.14 14.03 11.26
C GLU A 439 -17.09 14.95 10.45
N LEU A 440 -16.77 15.20 9.18
CA LEU A 440 -17.61 16.03 8.30
C LEU A 440 -19.02 15.44 8.13
N LEU A 441 -19.12 14.15 7.80
CA LEU A 441 -20.40 13.48 7.59
C LEU A 441 -21.17 13.30 8.91
N THR A 442 -20.49 13.05 10.04
CA THR A 442 -21.13 13.05 11.36
C THR A 442 -21.73 14.42 11.70
N GLY A 443 -21.00 15.51 11.39
CA GLY A 443 -21.51 16.88 11.54
C GLY A 443 -22.77 17.11 10.70
N ASP A 444 -22.76 16.69 9.44
CA ASP A 444 -23.94 16.76 8.56
C ASP A 444 -25.12 15.93 9.08
N ILE A 445 -24.88 14.73 9.61
CA ILE A 445 -25.92 13.90 10.25
C ILE A 445 -26.56 14.65 11.44
N TYR A 446 -25.75 15.27 12.31
CA TYR A 446 -26.28 16.04 13.43
C TYR A 446 -27.03 17.30 12.99
N MET A 447 -26.60 17.96 11.91
CA MET A 447 -27.35 19.07 11.29
C MET A 447 -28.76 18.63 10.89
N GLN A 448 -28.89 17.47 10.23
CA GLN A 448 -30.20 16.94 9.81
C GLN A 448 -31.08 16.51 11.00
N LEU A 449 -30.46 16.11 12.10
CA LEU A 449 -31.16 15.77 13.35
C LEU A 449 -31.48 17.01 14.23
N GLY A 450 -31.13 18.22 13.78
CA GLY A 450 -31.35 19.47 14.52
C GLY A 450 -30.46 19.65 15.76
N SER A 451 -29.43 18.82 15.93
CA SER A 451 -28.49 18.88 17.07
C SER A 451 -27.28 19.75 16.72
N TYR A 452 -27.52 21.04 16.52
CA TYR A 452 -26.52 21.97 15.96
C TYR A 452 -25.26 22.11 16.83
N ASP A 453 -25.37 22.08 18.16
CA ASP A 453 -24.23 22.16 19.07
C ASP A 453 -23.23 21.00 18.83
N LYS A 454 -23.76 19.79 18.59
CA LYS A 454 -22.92 18.63 18.28
C LYS A 454 -22.33 18.73 16.88
N ALA A 455 -23.10 19.23 15.91
CA ALA A 455 -22.61 19.44 14.56
C ALA A 455 -21.41 20.40 14.54
N ILE A 456 -21.48 21.48 15.31
CA ILE A 456 -20.38 22.45 15.45
C ILE A 456 -19.10 21.76 15.94
N ILE A 457 -19.17 20.95 16.99
CA ILE A 457 -18.01 20.22 17.52
C ILE A 457 -17.34 19.37 16.43
N HIS A 458 -18.11 18.62 15.65
CA HIS A 458 -17.59 17.77 14.58
C HIS A 458 -16.99 18.60 13.42
N PHE A 459 -17.62 19.70 13.03
CA PHE A 459 -17.06 20.57 11.99
C PHE A 459 -15.80 21.31 12.44
N GLU A 460 -15.72 21.73 13.71
CA GLU A 460 -14.50 22.30 14.29
C GLU A 460 -13.37 21.26 14.27
N GLU A 461 -13.64 20.04 14.73
CA GLU A 461 -12.67 18.96 14.73
C GLU A 461 -12.16 18.66 13.31
N ALA A 462 -13.05 18.54 12.33
CA ALA A 462 -12.69 18.36 10.92
C ALA A 462 -11.85 19.54 10.39
N SER A 463 -12.15 20.78 10.81
CA SER A 463 -11.38 21.97 10.45
C SER A 463 -9.95 21.90 11.00
N TYR A 464 -9.76 21.44 12.23
CA TYR A 464 -8.44 21.28 12.82
C TYR A 464 -7.69 20.06 12.26
N MET A 465 -8.39 18.97 11.93
CA MET A 465 -7.80 17.81 11.26
C MET A 465 -7.17 18.20 9.92
N CYS A 466 -7.87 18.99 9.10
CA CYS A 466 -7.38 19.42 7.78
C CYS A 466 -7.58 20.93 7.57
N PRO A 467 -6.71 21.79 8.14
CA PRO A 467 -6.91 23.24 8.15
C PRO A 467 -6.96 23.92 6.79
N ASN A 468 -6.53 23.28 5.70
CA ASN A 468 -6.63 23.84 4.35
C ASN A 468 -7.99 23.59 3.67
N ARG A 469 -8.89 22.80 4.27
CA ARG A 469 -10.19 22.47 3.68
C ARG A 469 -11.25 23.55 4.00
N PHE A 470 -12.17 23.75 3.07
CA PHE A 470 -13.24 24.76 3.18
C PHE A 470 -14.58 24.16 3.63
N ALA A 471 -14.83 22.87 3.39
CA ALA A 471 -16.11 22.23 3.69
C ALA A 471 -16.51 22.29 5.18
N PRO A 472 -15.60 22.09 6.17
CA PRO A 472 -15.99 22.19 7.57
C PRO A 472 -16.40 23.62 7.94
N LEU A 473 -15.78 24.63 7.33
CA LEU A 473 -16.16 26.04 7.55
C LEU A 473 -17.54 26.36 6.97
N GLU A 474 -17.89 25.77 5.83
CA GLU A 474 -19.26 25.86 5.30
C GLU A 474 -20.28 25.22 6.27
N GLY A 475 -19.92 24.06 6.84
CA GLY A 475 -20.73 23.39 7.87
C GLY A 475 -20.94 24.28 9.11
N LEU A 476 -19.86 24.89 9.64
CA LEU A 476 -19.92 25.83 10.75
C LEU A 476 -20.79 27.05 10.43
N TYR A 477 -20.60 27.66 9.26
CA TYR A 477 -21.40 28.80 8.83
C TYR A 477 -22.90 28.47 8.85
N LYS A 478 -23.28 27.32 8.27
CA LYS A 478 -24.67 26.86 8.25
C LYS A 478 -25.19 26.54 9.66
N ALA A 479 -24.38 25.95 10.52
CA ALA A 479 -24.77 25.66 11.90
C ALA A 479 -25.05 26.93 12.71
N TYR A 480 -24.17 27.94 12.60
CA TYR A 480 -24.37 29.24 13.25
C TYR A 480 -25.56 30.02 12.70
N ASP A 481 -25.80 29.94 11.38
CA ASP A 481 -27.01 30.50 10.75
C ASP A 481 -28.30 29.85 11.29
N ARG A 482 -28.31 28.53 11.46
CA ARG A 482 -29.48 27.79 11.99
C ARG A 482 -29.75 28.05 13.48
N THR A 483 -28.72 28.35 14.26
CA THR A 483 -28.82 28.67 15.69
C THR A 483 -29.06 30.16 15.96
N GLY A 484 -28.92 31.02 14.95
CA GLY A 484 -29.06 32.48 15.09
C GLY A 484 -27.84 33.17 15.71
N ASP A 485 -26.69 32.48 15.79
CA ASP A 485 -25.44 33.06 16.30
C ASP A 485 -24.73 33.89 15.21
N GLU A 486 -25.23 35.12 15.02
CA GLU A 486 -24.71 36.04 14.02
C GLU A 486 -23.25 36.44 14.26
N LEU A 487 -22.78 36.43 15.51
CA LEU A 487 -21.39 36.78 15.83
C LEU A 487 -20.42 35.72 15.30
N ASN A 488 -20.65 34.44 15.61
CA ASN A 488 -19.79 33.37 15.13
C ASN A 488 -19.98 33.11 13.64
N LYS A 489 -21.20 33.26 13.11
CA LYS A 489 -21.45 33.21 11.65
C LYS A 489 -20.60 34.24 10.89
N LYS A 490 -20.60 35.50 11.33
CA LYS A 490 -19.77 36.57 10.73
C LYS A 490 -18.27 36.28 10.88
N ARG A 491 -17.85 35.73 12.02
CA ARG A 491 -16.46 35.29 12.24
C ARG A 491 -16.04 34.24 11.22
N ILE A 492 -16.85 33.19 11.03
CA ILE A 492 -16.57 32.13 10.05
C ILE A 492 -16.57 32.66 8.61
N SER A 493 -17.51 33.55 8.26
CA SER A 493 -17.54 34.23 6.96
C SER A 493 -16.22 34.96 6.67
N ASN A 494 -15.72 35.75 7.61
CA ASN A 494 -14.43 36.45 7.49
C ASN A 494 -13.25 35.47 7.32
N ILE A 495 -13.27 34.35 8.06
CA ILE A 495 -12.26 33.29 7.91
C ILE A 495 -12.33 32.70 6.49
N ILE A 496 -13.51 32.34 5.98
CA ILE A 496 -13.68 31.78 4.63
C ILE A 496 -13.17 32.77 3.55
N ALA A 497 -13.50 34.05 3.68
CA ALA A 497 -13.11 35.09 2.73
C ALA A 497 -11.58 35.21 2.64
N SER A 498 -10.92 35.32 3.79
CA SER A 498 -9.47 35.54 3.93
C SER A 498 -8.62 34.28 3.73
N LYS A 499 -9.19 33.07 3.91
CA LYS A 499 -8.45 31.81 3.82
C LYS A 499 -7.80 31.60 2.45
N LYS A 500 -6.51 31.23 2.47
CA LYS A 500 -5.73 30.89 1.29
C LYS A 500 -6.24 29.60 0.65
N VAL A 501 -6.36 29.61 -0.68
CA VAL A 501 -6.80 28.45 -1.46
C VAL A 501 -5.60 27.59 -1.83
N LYS A 502 -5.60 26.33 -1.41
CA LYS A 502 -4.56 25.35 -1.77
C LYS A 502 -4.74 24.84 -3.21
N ILE A 503 -5.96 24.44 -3.56
CA ILE A 503 -6.33 23.94 -4.90
C ILE A 503 -7.60 24.68 -5.33
N PRO A 504 -7.55 25.53 -6.37
CA PRO A 504 -8.73 26.18 -6.92
C PRO A 504 -9.76 25.14 -7.40
N SER A 505 -11.01 25.32 -7.02
CA SER A 505 -12.11 24.47 -7.48
C SER A 505 -13.44 25.23 -7.46
N LEU A 506 -14.40 24.80 -8.30
CA LEU A 506 -15.76 25.34 -8.32
C LEU A 506 -16.43 25.26 -6.95
N ASN A 507 -16.20 24.19 -6.19
CA ASN A 507 -16.73 24.04 -4.84
C ASN A 507 -16.16 25.08 -3.88
N VAL A 508 -14.86 25.35 -3.92
CA VAL A 508 -14.25 26.40 -3.08
C VAL A 508 -14.79 27.78 -3.44
N GLN A 509 -14.96 28.06 -4.73
CA GLN A 509 -15.55 29.31 -5.19
C GLN A 509 -17.00 29.45 -4.71
N ARG A 510 -17.83 28.42 -4.89
CA ARG A 510 -19.20 28.37 -4.37
C ARG A 510 -19.27 28.65 -2.87
N ILE A 511 -18.40 28.04 -2.07
CA ILE A 511 -18.36 28.26 -0.61
C ILE A 511 -18.02 29.71 -0.31
N LYS A 512 -17.00 30.28 -0.96
CA LYS A 512 -16.64 31.69 -0.77
C LYS A 512 -17.75 32.65 -1.17
N ASP A 513 -18.51 32.35 -2.21
CA ASP A 513 -19.60 33.22 -2.68
C ASP A 513 -20.86 33.07 -1.81
N THR A 514 -21.15 31.87 -1.31
CA THR A 514 -22.35 31.58 -0.49
C THR A 514 -22.21 32.10 0.95
N CYS A 515 -20.99 32.09 1.50
CA CYS A 515 -20.71 32.48 2.89
C CYS A 515 -20.13 33.88 3.03
N ARG A 516 -20.11 34.68 1.95
CA ARG A 516 -19.85 36.13 1.99
C ARG A 516 -21.08 36.86 2.46
#